data_AF-A0A3R7PLK5-F1
#
_entry.id   AF-A0A3R7PLK5-F1
#
_cell.length_a   1.000
_cell.length_b   1.000
_cell.length_c   1.000
_cell.angle_alpha   90.00
_cell.angle_beta   90.00
_cell.angle_gamma   90.00
#
_symmetry.space_group_name_H-M   'P 1'
#
loop_
_entity.id
_entity.type
_entity.pdbx_description
1 polymer ?
#
loop_
_entity_poly.entity_id
_entity_poly.type
_entity_poly.pdbx_seq_one_letter_code
_entity_poly.pdbx_strand_id
1 'polypeptide(L)'
;MDIPTVELLDELGVPFIKVGSGDVHNLPLLRRAAATGRPLVVSSGMSDIEWVSRVYEELSAAQDPPTPLVILQCTSAYPTPPEHVHLRVLDTYAQVFPHAHIGYSGHELGIHVTVAAVARGARVVERHITLNKSWKGATTRVPSSPTN
;
A
#
# COMPACT_ATOMS: atom_id res chain seq x y z
N MET A 1 -7.45 -4.75 9.67
CA MET A 1 -6.86 -6.10 9.82
C MET A 1 -6.53 -6.29 11.30
N ASP A 2 -6.56 -7.51 11.83
CA ASP A 2 -6.16 -7.82 13.21
C ASP A 2 -5.12 -8.94 13.27
N ILE A 3 -4.62 -9.23 14.48
CA ILE A 3 -3.56 -10.23 14.71
C ILE A 3 -3.99 -11.65 14.27
N PRO A 4 -5.18 -12.16 14.62
CA PRO A 4 -5.64 -13.46 14.15
C PRO A 4 -5.67 -13.58 12.63
N THR A 5 -6.02 -12.48 11.93
CA THR A 5 -5.94 -12.45 10.45
C THR A 5 -4.51 -12.62 9.95
N VAL A 6 -3.52 -12.00 10.60
CA VAL A 6 -2.10 -12.16 10.23
C VAL A 6 -1.63 -13.60 10.42
N GLU A 7 -2.04 -14.24 11.51
CA GLU A 7 -1.69 -15.63 11.82
C GLU A 7 -2.29 -16.59 10.79
N LEU A 8 -3.57 -16.40 10.44
CA LEU A 8 -4.21 -17.16 9.38
C LEU A 8 -3.49 -16.99 8.03
N LEU A 9 -3.09 -15.77 7.66
CA LEU A 9 -2.36 -15.51 6.42
C LEU A 9 -1.01 -16.23 6.42
N ASP A 10 -0.33 -16.27 7.56
CA ASP A 10 0.94 -16.98 7.71
C ASP A 10 0.78 -18.49 7.57
N GLU A 11 -0.22 -19.07 8.22
CA GLU A 11 -0.58 -20.50 8.09
C GLU A 11 -0.93 -20.87 6.64
N LEU A 12 -1.63 -19.99 5.92
CA LEU A 12 -1.97 -20.19 4.51
C LEU A 12 -0.77 -20.07 3.56
N GLY A 13 0.40 -19.66 4.05
CA GLY A 13 1.60 -19.60 3.23
C GLY A 13 1.59 -18.48 2.19
N VAL A 14 0.87 -17.37 2.42
CA VAL A 14 0.73 -16.31 1.41
C VAL A 14 2.06 -15.68 1.02
N PRO A 15 2.28 -15.27 -0.24
CA PRO A 15 3.58 -14.79 -0.68
C PRO A 15 4.02 -13.45 -0.07
N PHE A 16 3.07 -12.65 0.44
CA PHE A 16 3.32 -11.37 1.10
C PHE A 16 2.08 -10.96 1.91
N ILE A 17 2.25 -10.00 2.83
CA ILE A 17 1.14 -9.44 3.62
C ILE A 17 0.96 -7.95 3.26
N LYS A 18 -0.27 -7.58 2.92
CA LYS A 18 -0.67 -6.19 2.65
C LYS A 18 -1.30 -5.57 3.89
N VAL A 19 -0.73 -4.47 4.38
CA VAL A 19 -1.32 -3.64 5.44
C VAL A 19 -1.92 -2.38 4.83
N GLY A 20 -3.23 -2.19 5.02
CA GLY A 20 -3.96 -1.03 4.51
C GLY A 20 -3.71 0.24 5.31
N SER A 21 -3.97 1.40 4.69
CA SER A 21 -3.80 2.72 5.33
C SER A 21 -4.57 2.87 6.65
N GLY A 22 -5.71 2.19 6.81
CA GLY A 22 -6.48 2.21 8.07
C GLY A 22 -5.77 1.54 9.25
N ASP A 23 -4.79 0.68 8.98
CA ASP A 23 -4.06 -0.09 9.99
C ASP A 23 -2.60 0.39 10.16
N VAL A 24 -2.14 1.36 9.37
CA VAL A 24 -0.73 1.82 9.36
C VAL A 24 -0.28 2.43 10.69
N HIS A 25 -1.21 2.88 11.53
CA HIS A 25 -0.92 3.39 12.87
C HIS A 25 -0.88 2.29 13.96
N ASN A 26 -1.17 1.04 13.61
CA ASN A 26 -1.22 -0.09 14.53
C ASN A 26 0.14 -0.80 14.59
N LEU A 27 1.09 -0.24 15.37
CA LEU A 27 2.43 -0.83 15.53
C LEU A 27 2.43 -2.28 16.04
N PRO A 28 1.57 -2.68 17.01
CA PRO A 28 1.48 -4.09 17.41
C PRO A 28 1.16 -5.03 16.23
N LEU A 29 0.22 -4.64 15.37
CA LEU A 29 -0.12 -5.40 14.16
C LEU A 29 1.05 -5.45 13.18
N LEU A 30 1.70 -4.31 12.92
CA LEU A 30 2.85 -4.23 12.01
C LEU A 30 4.01 -5.11 12.47
N ARG A 31 4.31 -5.12 13.78
CA ARG A 31 5.33 -5.99 14.36
C ARG A 31 4.97 -7.47 14.24
N ARG A 32 3.70 -7.83 14.48
CA ARG A 32 3.26 -9.22 14.28
C ARG A 32 3.39 -9.65 12.83
N ALA A 33 3.02 -8.79 11.89
CA ALA A 33 3.15 -9.04 10.45
C ALA A 33 4.62 -9.19 10.05
N ALA A 34 5.52 -8.33 10.55
CA ALA A 34 6.96 -8.46 10.32
C ALA A 34 7.54 -9.77 10.88
N ALA A 35 7.09 -10.20 12.05
CA ALA A 35 7.52 -11.44 12.69
C ALA A 35 7.12 -12.73 11.93
N THR A 36 6.25 -12.63 10.90
CA THR A 36 6.00 -13.76 9.98
C THR A 36 7.18 -14.03 9.05
N GLY A 37 8.13 -13.09 8.92
CA GLY A 37 9.23 -13.20 7.96
C GLY A 37 8.77 -13.17 6.50
N ARG A 38 7.57 -12.65 6.23
CA ARG A 38 7.04 -12.48 4.87
C ARG A 38 7.29 -11.07 4.35
N PRO A 39 7.45 -10.89 3.03
CA PRO A 39 7.46 -9.58 2.41
C PRO A 39 6.22 -8.76 2.81
N LEU A 40 6.41 -7.46 3.02
CA LEU A 40 5.33 -6.56 3.45
C LEU A 40 5.05 -5.50 2.41
N VAL A 41 3.76 -5.21 2.20
CA VAL A 41 3.28 -4.10 1.39
C VAL A 41 2.44 -3.20 2.28
N VAL A 42 2.82 -1.93 2.45
CA VAL A 42 2.17 -1.01 3.39
C VAL A 42 1.69 0.23 2.66
N SER A 43 0.40 0.56 2.75
CA SER A 43 -0.11 1.84 2.24
C SER A 43 0.00 2.93 3.29
N SER A 44 0.37 4.14 2.87
CA SER A 44 0.65 5.29 3.75
C SER A 44 -0.45 6.35 3.80
N GLY A 45 -1.68 6.02 3.36
CA GLY A 45 -2.76 7.01 3.38
C GLY A 45 -3.12 7.44 4.80
N MET A 46 -3.53 8.71 4.96
CA MET A 46 -3.83 9.32 6.27
C MET A 46 -2.63 9.44 7.22
N SER A 47 -1.40 9.34 6.71
CA SER A 47 -0.17 9.50 7.49
C SER A 47 0.72 10.62 6.93
N ASP A 48 1.41 11.31 7.82
CA ASP A 48 2.50 12.23 7.49
C ASP A 48 3.83 11.47 7.28
N ILE A 49 4.88 12.18 6.87
CA ILE A 49 6.17 11.56 6.57
C ILE A 49 6.86 11.03 7.84
N GLU A 50 6.64 11.68 8.98
CA GLU A 50 7.17 11.28 10.27
C GLU A 50 6.63 9.90 10.67
N TRP A 51 5.33 9.68 10.52
CA TRP A 51 4.71 8.39 10.82
C TRP A 51 5.18 7.29 9.86
N VAL A 52 5.25 7.58 8.56
CA VAL A 52 5.73 6.60 7.57
C VAL A 52 7.19 6.24 7.81
N SER A 53 8.03 7.21 8.21
CA SER A 53 9.42 6.98 8.60
C SER A 53 9.52 6.04 9.80
N ARG A 54 8.69 6.26 10.82
CA ARG A 54 8.62 5.36 11.98
C ARG A 54 8.23 3.94 11.59
N VAL A 55 7.24 3.78 10.72
CA VAL A 55 6.83 2.46 10.22
C VAL A 55 7.96 1.79 9.44
N TYR A 56 8.65 2.53 8.57
CA TYR A 56 9.80 2.02 7.83
C TYR A 56 10.92 1.53 8.76
N GLU A 57 11.27 2.31 9.77
CA GLU A 57 12.31 1.94 10.75
C GLU A 57 11.93 0.69 11.55
N GLU A 58 10.70 0.64 12.08
CA GLU A 58 10.19 -0.49 12.86
C GLU A 58 10.19 -1.78 12.03
N LEU A 59 9.72 -1.72 10.78
CA LEU A 59 9.66 -2.90 9.90
C LEU A 59 11.05 -3.34 9.43
N SER A 60 11.95 -2.39 9.15
CA SER A 60 13.32 -2.68 8.74
C SER A 60 14.13 -3.33 9.87
N ALA A 61 13.86 -2.95 11.12
CA ALA A 61 14.51 -3.53 12.30
C ALA A 61 13.91 -4.88 12.75
N ALA A 62 12.63 -5.12 12.46
CA ALA A 62 11.92 -6.31 12.94
C ALA A 62 12.16 -7.58 12.10
N GLN A 63 12.76 -7.48 10.91
CA GLN A 63 12.98 -8.60 10.01
C GLN A 63 14.45 -9.04 10.00
N ASP A 64 14.72 -10.26 10.47
CA ASP A 64 16.04 -10.92 10.41
C ASP A 64 15.88 -12.38 9.94
N PRO A 65 16.33 -12.75 8.72
CA PRO A 65 16.96 -11.87 7.72
C PRO A 65 15.96 -10.85 7.14
N PRO A 66 16.44 -9.73 6.56
CA PRO A 66 15.58 -8.75 5.92
C PRO A 66 14.76 -9.36 4.78
N THR A 67 13.48 -9.01 4.68
CA THR A 67 12.63 -9.37 3.55
C THR A 67 12.16 -8.13 2.78
N PRO A 68 11.70 -8.27 1.53
CA PRO A 68 11.26 -7.13 0.74
C PRO A 68 10.15 -6.33 1.42
N LEU A 69 10.37 -5.02 1.55
CA LEU A 69 9.39 -4.04 2.04
C LEU A 69 8.95 -3.12 0.90
N VAL A 70 7.64 -2.95 0.75
CA VAL A 70 7.03 -2.01 -0.20
C VAL A 70 6.26 -0.94 0.56
N ILE A 71 6.53 0.34 0.28
CA ILE A 71 5.76 1.48 0.78
C ILE A 71 4.97 2.07 -0.38
N LEU A 72 3.64 2.10 -0.26
CA LEU A 72 2.74 2.62 -1.28
C LEU A 72 2.27 4.03 -0.91
N GLN A 73 2.57 5.00 -1.76
CA GLN A 73 1.89 6.29 -1.70
C GLN A 73 0.39 6.09 -2.01
N CYS A 74 -0.46 6.66 -1.18
CA CYS A 74 -1.89 6.45 -1.20
C CYS A 74 -2.63 7.69 -0.65
N THR A 75 -3.69 8.12 -1.34
CA THR A 75 -4.66 9.09 -0.79
C THR A 75 -5.95 8.34 -0.41
N SER A 76 -6.36 8.40 0.84
CA SER A 76 -7.55 7.69 1.35
C SER A 76 -8.87 8.40 1.00
N ALA A 77 -9.14 8.62 -0.30
CA ALA A 77 -10.38 9.16 -0.83
C ALA A 77 -10.91 8.31 -2.00
N TYR A 78 -12.21 8.08 -2.08
CA TYR A 78 -12.82 7.10 -2.99
C TYR A 78 -14.03 7.67 -3.76
N PRO A 79 -13.88 8.18 -4.99
CA PRO A 79 -12.62 8.32 -5.73
C PRO A 79 -11.77 9.50 -5.25
N THR A 80 -10.46 9.41 -5.43
CA THR A 80 -9.53 10.53 -5.22
C THR A 80 -9.54 11.43 -6.47
N PRO A 81 -9.85 12.74 -6.34
CA PRO A 81 -9.65 13.70 -7.41
C PRO A 81 -8.16 13.78 -7.82
N PRO A 82 -7.81 13.86 -9.13
CA PRO A 82 -6.41 13.84 -9.58
C PRO A 82 -5.50 14.86 -8.88
N GLU A 83 -6.02 16.05 -8.57
CA GLU A 83 -5.33 17.13 -7.86
C GLU A 83 -4.93 16.77 -6.42
N HIS A 84 -5.55 15.75 -5.82
CA HIS A 84 -5.31 15.29 -4.46
C HIS A 84 -4.46 14.01 -4.37
N VAL A 85 -3.99 13.48 -5.50
CA VAL A 85 -3.18 12.25 -5.52
C VAL A 85 -1.76 12.50 -4.99
N HIS A 86 -1.21 13.67 -5.27
CA HIS A 86 0.14 14.07 -4.83
C HIS A 86 1.27 13.11 -5.25
N LEU A 87 1.37 12.76 -6.54
CA LEU A 87 2.39 11.82 -7.05
C LEU A 87 3.86 12.23 -6.75
N ARG A 88 4.15 13.49 -6.46
CA ARG A 88 5.50 13.93 -6.04
C ARG A 88 5.98 13.27 -4.75
N VAL A 89 5.08 12.75 -3.92
CA VAL A 89 5.43 11.97 -2.72
C VAL A 89 6.26 10.73 -3.06
N LEU A 90 6.10 10.16 -4.27
CA LEU A 90 6.93 9.05 -4.73
C LEU A 90 8.42 9.42 -4.75
N ASP A 91 8.74 10.66 -5.16
CA ASP A 91 10.12 11.15 -5.20
C ASP A 91 10.69 11.29 -3.78
N THR A 92 9.88 11.82 -2.85
CA THR A 92 10.26 11.92 -1.44
C THR A 92 10.50 10.54 -0.83
N TYR A 93 9.58 9.59 -1.03
CA TYR A 93 9.72 8.25 -0.48
C TYR A 93 10.95 7.53 -1.03
N ALA A 94 11.26 7.70 -2.32
CA ALA A 94 12.46 7.11 -2.92
C ALA A 94 13.76 7.64 -2.31
N GLN A 95 13.75 8.88 -1.80
CA GLN A 95 14.90 9.49 -1.11
C GLN A 95 14.99 9.07 0.36
N VAL A 96 13.85 9.02 1.06
CA VAL A 96 13.81 8.79 2.52
C VAL A 96 13.87 7.29 2.87
N PHE A 97 13.39 6.41 1.99
CA PHE A 97 13.29 4.96 2.26
C PHE A 97 14.10 4.13 1.25
N PRO A 98 15.44 4.23 1.24
CA PRO A 98 16.29 3.68 0.18
C PRO A 98 16.28 2.14 0.08
N HIS A 99 15.89 1.43 1.13
CA HIS A 99 15.79 -0.04 1.13
C HIS A 99 14.37 -0.56 0.88
N ALA A 100 13.39 0.33 0.80
CA ALA A 100 12.02 -0.04 0.43
C ALA A 100 11.80 0.12 -1.07
N HIS A 101 10.98 -0.75 -1.64
CA HIS A 101 10.39 -0.51 -2.95
C HIS A 101 9.25 0.50 -2.83
N ILE A 102 9.32 1.58 -3.60
CA ILE A 102 8.26 2.60 -3.59
C ILE A 102 7.22 2.27 -4.64
N GLY A 103 5.95 2.29 -4.26
CA GLY A 103 4.83 2.04 -5.15
C GLY A 103 3.68 3.02 -4.96
N TYR A 104 2.59 2.75 -5.67
CA TYR A 104 1.40 3.58 -5.69
C TYR A 104 0.13 2.74 -5.49
N SER A 105 -0.73 3.15 -4.57
CA SER A 105 -2.06 2.59 -4.35
C SER A 105 -3.10 3.60 -4.79
N GLY A 106 -3.68 3.37 -5.96
CA GLY A 106 -4.56 4.33 -6.61
C GLY A 106 -6.03 4.16 -6.23
N HIS A 107 -6.68 5.25 -5.89
CA HIS A 107 -8.14 5.34 -5.68
C HIS A 107 -8.83 6.35 -6.59
N GLU A 108 -8.13 6.84 -7.61
CA GLU A 108 -8.63 7.71 -8.67
C GLU A 108 -9.49 6.95 -9.69
N LEU A 109 -10.17 7.68 -10.58
CA LEU A 109 -10.84 7.12 -11.75
C LEU A 109 -9.88 6.94 -12.94
N GLY A 110 -10.09 5.89 -13.73
CA GLY A 110 -9.25 5.60 -14.90
C GLY A 110 -7.85 5.12 -14.53
N ILE A 111 -6.91 5.18 -15.48
CA ILE A 111 -5.54 4.65 -15.30
C ILE A 111 -4.44 5.70 -15.54
N HIS A 112 -4.79 6.91 -15.96
CA HIS A 112 -3.82 7.94 -16.37
C HIS A 112 -2.87 8.34 -15.23
N VAL A 113 -3.40 8.51 -14.01
CA VAL A 113 -2.58 8.78 -12.82
C VAL A 113 -1.69 7.59 -12.48
N THR A 114 -2.22 6.38 -12.56
CA THR A 114 -1.46 5.14 -12.36
C THR A 114 -0.29 5.03 -13.35
N VAL A 115 -0.51 5.31 -14.64
CA VAL A 115 0.55 5.36 -15.66
C VAL A 115 1.57 6.45 -15.32
N ALA A 116 1.13 7.62 -14.88
CA ALA A 116 2.02 8.69 -14.43
C ALA A 116 2.84 8.30 -13.20
N ALA A 117 2.28 7.52 -12.27
CA ALA A 117 2.99 7.00 -11.11
C ALA A 117 4.13 6.04 -11.51
N VAL A 118 3.86 5.13 -12.46
CA VAL A 118 4.88 4.24 -13.05
C VAL A 118 5.96 5.05 -13.76
N ALA A 119 5.58 6.03 -14.58
CA ALA A 119 6.52 6.92 -15.25
C ALA A 119 7.40 7.72 -14.26
N ARG A 120 6.88 7.97 -13.05
CA ARG A 120 7.59 8.63 -11.94
C ARG A 120 8.37 7.65 -11.05
N GLY A 121 8.46 6.38 -11.43
CA GLY A 121 9.32 5.40 -10.76
C GLY A 121 8.63 4.44 -9.79
N ALA A 122 7.31 4.49 -9.64
CA ALA A 122 6.59 3.48 -8.86
C ALA A 122 6.90 2.06 -9.37
N ARG A 123 7.34 1.17 -8.47
CA ARG A 123 7.71 -0.22 -8.76
C ARG A 123 6.56 -1.19 -8.53
N VAL A 124 5.57 -0.80 -7.74
CA VAL A 124 4.36 -1.55 -7.44
C VAL A 124 3.16 -0.63 -7.67
N VAL A 125 2.10 -1.16 -8.26
CA VAL A 125 0.83 -0.46 -8.46
C VAL A 125 -0.29 -1.32 -7.91
N GLU A 126 -1.13 -0.73 -7.06
CA GLU A 126 -2.36 -1.34 -6.55
C GLU A 126 -3.58 -0.55 -7.07
N ARG A 127 -4.59 -1.28 -7.57
CA ARG A 127 -5.85 -0.72 -8.08
C ARG A 127 -7.02 -1.59 -7.70
N HIS A 128 -8.15 -0.95 -7.44
CA HIS A 128 -9.42 -1.67 -7.34
C HIS A 128 -9.86 -2.15 -8.72
N ILE A 129 -10.34 -3.39 -8.77
CA ILE A 129 -10.94 -4.00 -9.96
C ILE A 129 -12.34 -4.51 -9.60
N THR A 130 -13.25 -4.50 -10.59
CA THR A 130 -14.55 -5.16 -10.50
C THR A 130 -14.86 -5.82 -11.83
N LEU A 131 -15.56 -6.94 -11.78
CA LEU A 131 -16.10 -7.57 -12.98
C LEU A 131 -17.25 -6.76 -13.58
N ASN A 132 -18.01 -6.05 -12.73
CA ASN A 132 -19.12 -5.21 -13.18
C ASN A 132 -19.30 -3.99 -12.28
N LYS A 133 -19.31 -2.79 -12.89
CA LYS A 133 -19.47 -1.51 -12.18
C LYS A 133 -20.91 -1.26 -11.71
N SER A 134 -21.89 -2.01 -12.21
CA SER A 134 -23.29 -1.91 -11.78
C SER A 134 -23.61 -2.69 -10.50
N TRP A 135 -22.73 -3.59 -10.07
CA TRP A 135 -22.91 -4.34 -8.83
C TRP A 135 -22.79 -3.43 -7.61
N LYS A 136 -23.45 -3.78 -6.50
CA LYS A 136 -23.32 -3.05 -5.22
C LYS A 136 -22.10 -3.54 -4.46
N GLY A 137 -21.37 -2.62 -3.81
CA GLY A 137 -20.13 -2.91 -3.09
C GLY A 137 -19.47 -1.62 -2.60
N ALA A 138 -18.59 -1.72 -1.60
CA ALA A 138 -17.96 -0.56 -0.94
C ALA A 138 -17.11 0.31 -1.88
N THR A 139 -16.61 -0.26 -2.98
CA THR A 139 -15.70 0.41 -3.91
C THR A 139 -16.33 0.74 -5.25
N THR A 140 -17.61 0.48 -5.51
CA THR A 140 -18.23 0.45 -6.85
C THR A 140 -18.01 1.66 -7.76
N ARG A 141 -17.61 2.79 -7.21
CA ARG A 141 -17.29 4.01 -7.96
C ARG A 141 -15.85 4.09 -8.46
N VAL A 142 -14.92 3.33 -7.88
CA VAL A 142 -13.46 3.42 -8.12
C VAL A 142 -12.86 2.33 -9.04
N PRO A 143 -13.41 1.11 -9.20
CA PRO A 143 -12.69 0.05 -9.86
C PRO A 143 -12.51 0.27 -11.36
N SER A 144 -11.32 -0.11 -11.82
CA SER A 144 -11.06 -0.37 -13.24
C SER A 144 -11.79 -1.64 -13.68
N SER A 145 -12.17 -1.69 -14.97
CA SER A 145 -12.79 -2.87 -15.59
C SER A 145 -11.75 -3.56 -16.47
N PRO A 146 -11.81 -4.90 -16.64
CA PRO A 146 -10.84 -5.62 -17.48
C PRO A 146 -10.78 -5.14 -18.94
N THR A 147 -11.79 -4.38 -19.38
CA THR A 147 -11.97 -3.91 -20.76
C THR A 147 -11.68 -2.42 -20.97
N ASN A 148 -11.29 -1.67 -19.93
CA ASN A 148 -10.96 -0.23 -19.99
C ASN A 148 -10.16 0.23 -18.77
#